data_AF-A0A4Q3ZMY3-F1
#
_entry.id   AF-A0A4Q3ZMY3-F1
#
_cell.length_a   1.000
_cell.length_b   1.000
_cell.length_c   1.000
_cell.angle_alpha   90.00
_cell.angle_beta   90.00
_cell.angle_gamma   90.00
#
_symmetry.space_group_name_H-M   'P 1'
#
loop_
_entity.id
_entity.type
_entity.pdbx_description
1 polymer ?
#
loop_
_entity_poly.entity_id
_entity_poly.type
_entity_poly.pdbx_seq_one_letter_code
_entity_poly.pdbx_strand_id
1 'polypeptide(L)'
;MRILPGLLLAVTPLPCLAEGAVQIWDCHAKALCPDVAGQPDKCGKIESVPHSFEIAPLKTDAEGQGGYRVTHNGMSATGEGQSFTGPFEWTDDTGARDTLRAELRPDNALLFELLHAAADGSAPTTRTILDCEVTQ
;
A
#
# COMPACT_ATOMS: atom_id res chain seq x y z
N MET A 1 -24.39 -42.17 45.96
CA MET A 1 -24.82 -41.07 45.07
C MET A 1 -23.62 -40.15 44.89
N ARG A 2 -22.84 -40.32 43.82
CA ARG A 2 -21.62 -39.55 43.52
C ARG A 2 -21.91 -38.65 42.33
N ILE A 3 -21.73 -37.34 42.52
CA ILE A 3 -22.12 -36.27 41.58
C ILE A 3 -21.06 -36.14 40.47
N LEU A 4 -21.53 -35.87 39.25
CA LEU A 4 -20.82 -35.83 37.96
C LEU A 4 -19.62 -34.86 37.88
N PRO A 5 -18.67 -35.11 36.96
CA PRO A 5 -17.57 -34.19 36.65
C PRO A 5 -18.06 -33.05 35.75
N GLY A 6 -17.93 -31.81 36.22
CA GLY A 6 -18.18 -30.61 35.43
C GLY A 6 -17.01 -30.34 34.48
N LEU A 7 -17.19 -30.68 33.21
CA LEU A 7 -16.31 -30.29 32.11
C LEU A 7 -16.50 -28.79 31.85
N LEU A 8 -15.63 -27.94 32.44
CA LEU A 8 -15.52 -26.54 32.04
C LEU A 8 -14.94 -26.50 30.61
N LEU A 9 -15.79 -26.25 29.62
CA LEU A 9 -15.34 -25.76 28.32
C LEU A 9 -14.73 -24.37 28.52
N ALA A 10 -13.41 -24.30 28.56
CA ALA A 10 -12.68 -23.05 28.40
C ALA A 10 -12.86 -22.58 26.95
N VAL A 11 -13.81 -21.66 26.74
CA VAL A 11 -13.90 -20.89 25.50
C VAL A 11 -12.69 -19.96 25.48
N THR A 12 -11.62 -20.38 24.82
CA THR A 12 -10.49 -19.50 24.53
C THR A 12 -10.97 -18.45 23.52
N PRO A 13 -10.96 -17.15 23.86
CA PRO A 13 -11.19 -16.12 22.86
C PRO A 13 -10.04 -16.22 21.86
N LEU A 14 -10.35 -16.66 20.64
CA LEU A 14 -9.42 -16.52 19.53
C LEU A 14 -9.18 -15.01 19.36
N PRO A 15 -7.91 -14.58 19.21
CA PRO A 15 -7.66 -13.19 18.86
C PRO A 15 -8.34 -12.93 17.52
N CYS A 16 -9.37 -12.07 17.52
CA CYS A 16 -9.76 -11.37 16.31
C CYS A 16 -8.52 -10.60 15.86
N LEU A 17 -7.75 -11.17 14.94
CA LEU A 17 -6.92 -10.37 14.07
C LEU A 17 -7.89 -9.41 13.40
N ALA A 18 -7.72 -8.13 13.66
CA ALA A 18 -8.59 -7.10 13.13
C ALA A 18 -8.51 -7.13 11.60
N GLU A 19 -9.44 -7.85 10.96
CA GLU A 19 -9.78 -7.70 9.55
C GLU A 19 -10.20 -6.22 9.38
N GLY A 20 -9.33 -5.38 8.82
CA GLY A 20 -9.64 -3.94 8.68
C GLY A 20 -8.58 -2.94 9.12
N ALA A 21 -7.35 -3.35 9.45
CA ALA A 21 -6.31 -2.38 9.79
C ALA A 21 -6.05 -1.41 8.62
N VAL A 22 -6.35 -0.13 8.84
CA VAL A 22 -6.05 0.95 7.91
C VAL A 22 -4.58 1.30 8.11
N GLN A 23 -3.81 1.30 7.03
CA GLN A 23 -2.41 1.72 7.06
C GLN A 23 -2.32 3.17 6.65
N ILE A 24 -1.60 3.97 7.45
CA ILE A 24 -1.39 5.40 7.16
C ILE A 24 0.11 5.66 7.02
N TRP A 25 0.50 6.21 5.87
CA TRP A 25 1.88 6.60 5.58
C TRP A 25 1.97 8.08 5.27
N ASP A 26 2.85 8.75 6.01
CA ASP A 26 3.31 10.09 5.69
C ASP A 26 4.66 9.97 4.97
N CYS A 27 4.68 10.41 3.73
CA CYS A 27 5.77 10.22 2.80
C CYS A 27 6.33 11.56 2.31
N HIS A 28 7.61 11.57 1.96
CA HIS A 28 8.27 12.68 1.30
C HIS A 28 8.98 12.23 0.03
N ALA A 29 8.65 12.86 -1.09
CA ALA A 29 9.29 12.59 -2.36
C ALA A 29 10.73 13.10 -2.37
N LYS A 30 11.69 12.22 -2.68
CA LYS A 30 13.13 12.52 -2.73
C LYS A 30 13.65 12.63 -4.15
N ALA A 31 13.00 11.93 -5.08
CA ALA A 31 13.43 11.90 -6.47
C ALA A 31 12.26 11.65 -7.41
N LEU A 32 12.34 12.25 -8.59
CA LEU A 32 11.42 12.03 -9.71
C LEU A 32 12.21 11.51 -10.89
N CYS A 33 11.89 10.32 -11.34
CA CYS A 33 12.55 9.64 -12.44
C CYS A 33 11.53 9.59 -13.60
N PRO A 34 11.68 10.43 -14.64
CA PRO A 34 10.87 10.27 -15.83
C PRO A 34 11.23 8.93 -16.47
N ASP A 35 10.23 8.11 -16.76
CA ASP A 35 10.44 6.82 -17.37
C ASP A 35 10.54 7.01 -18.89
N VAL A 36 11.71 7.48 -19.32
CA VAL A 36 12.04 7.68 -20.73
C VAL A 36 12.73 6.43 -21.23
N ALA A 37 12.22 5.85 -22.31
CA ALA A 37 12.82 4.68 -22.95
C ALA A 37 14.35 4.84 -23.10
N GLY A 38 15.09 3.98 -22.39
CA GLY A 38 16.56 3.96 -22.39
C GLY A 38 17.26 4.72 -21.26
N GLN A 39 16.54 5.39 -20.36
CA GLN A 39 17.10 6.09 -19.19
C GLN A 39 16.24 5.96 -17.91
N PRO A 40 15.80 4.74 -17.52
CA PRO A 40 14.87 4.53 -16.40
C PRO A 40 15.41 5.00 -15.03
N ASP A 41 16.71 5.28 -14.95
CA ASP A 41 17.41 5.61 -13.68
C ASP A 41 17.92 7.06 -13.60
N LYS A 42 17.57 7.92 -14.57
CA LYS A 42 17.93 9.34 -14.49
C LYS A 42 16.92 10.11 -13.65
N CYS A 43 17.07 9.98 -12.34
CA CYS A 43 16.24 10.71 -11.40
C CYS A 43 16.73 12.15 -11.23
N GLY A 44 15.83 13.10 -11.44
CA GLY A 44 16.00 14.47 -10.94
C GLY A 44 15.79 14.48 -9.44
N LYS A 45 16.70 15.11 -8.69
CA LYS A 45 16.40 15.47 -7.30
C LYS A 45 15.30 16.51 -7.32
N ILE A 46 14.34 16.36 -6.43
CA ILE A 46 13.26 17.32 -6.23
C ILE A 46 13.33 17.87 -4.80
N GLU A 47 12.72 19.04 -4.60
CA GLU A 47 12.42 19.50 -3.25
C GLU A 47 11.47 18.50 -2.58
N SER A 48 11.59 18.34 -1.27
CA SER A 48 10.85 17.34 -0.50
C SER A 48 9.35 17.62 -0.55
N VAL A 49 8.62 16.98 -1.47
CA VAL A 49 7.17 17.14 -1.61
C VAL A 49 6.45 16.14 -0.68
N PRO A 50 5.50 16.56 0.17
CA PRO A 50 4.74 15.65 1.02
C PRO A 50 3.72 14.83 0.22
N HIS A 51 3.55 13.57 0.60
CA HIS A 51 2.55 12.63 0.10
C HIS A 51 1.91 11.94 1.30
N SER A 52 0.58 11.87 1.35
CA SER A 52 -0.12 11.11 2.40
C SER A 52 -0.91 9.98 1.76
N PHE A 53 -0.77 8.78 2.30
CA PHE A 53 -1.48 7.58 1.87
C PHE A 53 -2.30 6.99 3.02
N GLU A 54 -3.56 6.66 2.74
CA GLU A 54 -4.41 5.82 3.59
C GLU A 54 -4.82 4.58 2.79
N ILE A 55 -4.42 3.39 3.25
CA ILE A 55 -4.77 2.12 2.62
C ILE A 55 -5.71 1.35 3.55
N ALA A 56 -6.98 1.25 3.14
CA ALA A 56 -7.99 0.53 3.88
C ALA A 56 -8.40 -0.75 3.13
N PRO A 57 -8.24 -1.95 3.70
CA PRO A 57 -8.74 -3.17 3.07
C PRO A 57 -10.27 -3.12 2.96
N LEU A 58 -10.81 -3.55 1.83
CA LEU A 58 -12.25 -3.68 1.60
C LEU A 58 -12.66 -5.15 1.68
N LYS A 59 -12.12 -5.97 0.77
CA LYS A 59 -12.38 -7.41 0.73
C LYS A 59 -11.10 -8.11 0.31
N THR A 60 -10.40 -8.66 1.29
CA THR A 60 -9.13 -9.35 1.10
C THR A 60 -9.25 -10.81 1.52
N ASP A 61 -8.38 -11.66 0.99
CA ASP A 61 -8.16 -13.02 1.49
C ASP A 61 -7.22 -13.04 2.71
N ALA A 62 -6.84 -14.24 3.16
CA ALA A 62 -6.01 -14.42 4.35
C ALA A 62 -4.57 -13.90 4.16
N GLU A 63 -4.13 -13.81 2.91
CA GLU A 63 -2.84 -13.30 2.49
C GLU A 63 -2.85 -11.77 2.28
N GLY A 64 -4.02 -11.14 2.37
CA GLY A 64 -4.19 -9.71 2.12
C GLY A 64 -4.28 -9.37 0.64
N GLN A 65 -4.57 -10.32 -0.24
CA GLN A 65 -4.86 -10.03 -1.63
C GLN A 65 -6.32 -9.66 -1.81
N GLY A 66 -6.60 -8.69 -2.67
CA GLY A 66 -7.95 -8.32 -3.06
C GLY A 66 -8.18 -6.81 -3.04
N GLY A 67 -9.41 -6.41 -2.75
CA GLY A 67 -9.85 -5.02 -2.90
C GLY A 67 -9.40 -4.13 -1.74
N TYR A 68 -8.89 -2.96 -2.09
CA TYR A 68 -8.49 -1.88 -1.17
C TYR A 68 -9.10 -0.55 -1.58
N ARG A 69 -9.34 0.32 -0.61
CA ARG A 69 -9.53 1.75 -0.84
C ARG A 69 -8.19 2.42 -0.59
N VAL A 70 -7.69 3.10 -1.63
CA VAL A 70 -6.46 3.88 -1.59
C VAL A 70 -6.85 5.35 -1.55
N THR A 71 -6.43 6.08 -0.53
CA THR A 71 -6.50 7.53 -0.50
C THR A 71 -5.11 8.10 -0.67
N HIS A 72 -4.89 8.92 -1.69
CA HIS A 72 -3.64 9.61 -1.96
C HIS A 72 -3.89 11.11 -2.03
N ASN A 73 -3.26 11.88 -1.14
CA ASN A 73 -3.42 13.35 -1.05
C ASN A 73 -4.88 13.82 -0.96
N GLY A 74 -5.71 13.05 -0.24
CA GLY A 74 -7.13 13.35 -0.02
C GLY A 74 -8.07 12.87 -1.12
N MET A 75 -7.55 12.33 -2.23
CA MET A 75 -8.36 11.70 -3.28
C MET A 75 -8.42 10.20 -3.05
N SER A 76 -9.62 9.62 -3.05
CA SER A 76 -9.82 8.19 -2.82
C SER A 76 -10.22 7.47 -4.10
N ALA A 77 -9.60 6.32 -4.33
CA ALA A 77 -9.96 5.37 -5.38
C ALA A 77 -10.06 3.96 -4.80
N THR A 78 -10.84 3.11 -5.45
CA THR A 78 -10.80 1.66 -5.20
C THR A 78 -9.74 1.05 -6.09
N GLY A 79 -8.97 0.13 -5.52
CA GLY A 79 -7.89 -0.58 -6.19
C GLY A 79 -7.77 -2.02 -5.70
N GLU A 80 -6.74 -2.68 -6.18
CA GLU A 80 -6.37 -4.04 -5.80
C GLU A 80 -4.99 -4.04 -5.11
N GLY A 81 -4.83 -4.91 -4.14
CA GLY A 81 -3.56 -5.15 -3.44
C GLY A 81 -3.14 -6.61 -3.60
N GLN A 82 -1.83 -6.84 -3.75
CA GLN A 82 -1.27 -8.20 -3.83
C GLN A 82 -0.84 -8.76 -2.46
N SER A 83 -0.88 -7.95 -1.41
CA SER A 83 -0.69 -8.35 -0.02
C SER A 83 -1.09 -7.21 0.91
N PHE A 84 -1.06 -7.43 2.22
CA PHE A 84 -1.21 -6.36 3.21
C PHE A 84 -0.21 -5.21 3.06
N THR A 85 0.97 -5.45 2.49
CA THR A 85 1.99 -4.40 2.27
C THR A 85 2.08 -3.96 0.81
N GLY A 86 1.16 -4.41 -0.03
CA GLY A 86 1.13 -4.13 -1.46
C GLY A 86 1.89 -5.14 -2.32
N PRO A 87 2.21 -4.81 -3.58
CA PRO A 87 1.87 -3.56 -4.26
C PRO A 87 0.36 -3.29 -4.31
N PHE A 88 0.00 -2.01 -4.28
CA PHE A 88 -1.37 -1.52 -4.44
C PHE A 88 -1.51 -0.81 -5.78
N GLU A 89 -2.57 -1.11 -6.51
CA GLU A 89 -2.85 -0.57 -7.83
C GLU A 89 -4.25 0.02 -7.87
N TRP A 90 -4.37 1.26 -8.33
CA TRP A 90 -5.67 1.92 -8.48
C TRP A 90 -5.69 2.78 -9.74
N THR A 91 -6.90 3.21 -10.09
CA THR A 91 -7.12 4.14 -11.20
C THR A 91 -7.71 5.41 -10.62
N ASP A 92 -7.13 6.56 -10.97
CA ASP A 92 -7.66 7.86 -10.56
C ASP A 92 -8.88 8.27 -11.40
N ASP A 93 -9.45 9.45 -11.12
CA ASP A 93 -10.61 9.98 -11.83
C ASP A 93 -10.31 10.35 -13.30
N THR A 94 -9.04 10.51 -13.66
CA THR A 94 -8.57 10.76 -15.02
C THR A 94 -8.42 9.48 -15.84
N GLY A 95 -8.53 8.32 -15.19
CA GLY A 95 -8.27 7.02 -15.80
C GLY A 95 -6.79 6.64 -15.81
N ALA A 96 -5.91 7.47 -15.25
CA ALA A 96 -4.51 7.12 -15.08
C ALA A 96 -4.37 6.03 -14.02
N ARG A 97 -3.39 5.15 -14.22
CA ARG A 97 -3.12 4.03 -13.32
C ARG A 97 -1.94 4.36 -12.45
N ASP A 98 -2.15 4.29 -11.15
CA ASP A 98 -1.09 4.42 -10.16
C ASP A 98 -0.76 3.07 -9.54
N THR A 99 0.50 2.90 -9.16
CA THR A 99 0.95 1.74 -8.40
C THR A 99 1.87 2.19 -7.27
N LEU A 100 1.52 1.83 -6.04
CA LEU A 100 2.34 2.04 -4.86
C LEU A 100 2.97 0.71 -4.46
N ARG A 101 4.29 0.62 -4.55
CA ARG A 101 5.05 -0.57 -4.14
C ARG A 101 6.02 -0.23 -3.03
N ALA A 102 6.16 -1.13 -2.06
CA ALA A 102 7.25 -1.10 -1.11
C ALA A 102 8.44 -1.87 -1.70
N GLU A 103 9.60 -1.21 -1.79
CA GLU A 103 10.87 -1.83 -2.16
C GLU A 103 11.72 -1.96 -0.90
N LEU A 104 12.14 -3.19 -0.60
CA LEU A 104 13.09 -3.44 0.48
C LEU A 104 14.49 -3.09 0.00
N ARG A 105 15.12 -2.12 0.67
CA ARG A 105 16.50 -1.76 0.43
C ARG A 105 17.49 -2.72 1.11
N PRO A 106 18.77 -2.74 0.69
CA PRO A 106 19.80 -3.59 1.29
C PRO A 106 20.03 -3.38 2.80
N ASP A 107 19.65 -2.22 3.34
CA ASP A 107 19.72 -1.88 4.76
C ASP A 107 18.44 -2.26 5.54
N ASN A 108 17.54 -3.04 4.93
CA ASN A 108 16.19 -3.35 5.40
C ASN A 108 15.28 -2.12 5.58
N ALA A 109 15.66 -0.97 5.00
CA ALA A 109 14.75 0.16 4.90
C ALA A 109 13.69 -0.13 3.84
N LEU A 110 12.44 0.27 4.09
CA LEU A 110 11.37 0.23 3.08
C LEU A 110 11.33 1.57 2.38
N LEU A 111 11.50 1.55 1.06
CA LEU A 111 11.30 2.71 0.20
C LEU A 111 10.02 2.52 -0.57
N PHE A 112 9.14 3.51 -0.56
CA PHE A 112 7.94 3.44 -1.38
C PHE A 112 8.21 4.03 -2.76
N GLU A 113 7.67 3.38 -3.77
CA GLU A 113 7.71 3.87 -5.12
C GLU A 113 6.28 4.03 -5.63
N LEU A 114 6.00 5.24 -6.13
CA LEU A 114 4.77 5.57 -6.82
C LEU A 114 5.06 5.62 -8.32
N LEU A 115 4.44 4.70 -9.05
CA LEU A 115 4.44 4.66 -10.52
C LEU A 115 3.16 5.29 -11.03
N HIS A 116 3.28 6.19 -12.01
CA HIS A 116 2.15 6.82 -12.67
C HIS A 116 2.15 6.48 -14.17
N ALA A 117 1.13 5.78 -14.64
CA ALA A 117 0.92 5.42 -16.03
C ALA A 117 -0.31 6.13 -16.60
N ALA A 118 -0.23 6.56 -17.85
CA ALA A 118 -1.35 7.22 -18.52
C ALA A 118 -2.51 6.24 -18.78
N ALA A 119 -3.72 6.79 -18.96
CA ALA A 119 -4.95 6.03 -19.18
C ALA A 119 -4.96 5.17 -20.46
N ASP A 120 -4.00 5.37 -21.37
CA ASP A 120 -3.85 4.60 -22.61
C ASP A 120 -3.23 3.21 -22.39
N GLY A 121 -2.89 2.86 -21.15
CA GLY A 121 -2.28 1.57 -20.80
C GLY A 121 -0.81 1.46 -21.22
N SER A 122 -0.17 2.59 -21.52
CA SER A 122 1.28 2.66 -21.74
C SER A 122 2.05 2.29 -20.47
N ALA A 123 3.35 2.04 -20.64
CA ALA A 123 4.27 1.87 -19.51
C ALA A 123 4.18 3.10 -18.57
N PRO A 124 4.55 2.95 -17.28
CA PRO A 124 4.70 4.10 -16.40
C PRO A 124 5.45 5.22 -17.09
N THR A 125 4.96 6.44 -16.95
CA THR A 125 5.59 7.64 -17.52
C THR A 125 6.50 8.30 -16.51
N THR A 126 6.22 8.08 -15.23
CA THR A 126 6.92 8.69 -14.11
C THR A 126 7.02 7.70 -12.96
N ARG A 127 8.20 7.69 -12.35
CA ARG A 127 8.49 7.01 -11.08
C ARG A 127 8.85 8.05 -10.04
N THR A 128 8.21 7.99 -8.88
CA THR A 128 8.53 8.84 -7.72
C THR A 128 9.06 7.99 -6.58
N ILE A 129 10.23 8.34 -6.06
CA ILE A 129 10.87 7.69 -4.92
C ILE A 129 10.45 8.43 -3.65
N LEU A 130 9.80 7.71 -2.74
CA LEU A 130 9.20 8.22 -1.52
C LEU A 130 9.90 7.65 -0.29
N ASP A 131 10.22 8.53 0.64
CA ASP A 131 10.70 8.20 1.99
C ASP A 131 9.51 8.31 2.95
N CYS A 132 9.07 7.19 3.53
CA CYS A 132 7.81 7.12 4.26
C CYS A 132 7.97 6.64 5.69
N GLU A 133 7.16 7.22 6.57
CA GLU A 133 7.02 6.79 7.95
C GLU A 133 5.63 6.19 8.15
N VAL A 134 5.57 4.99 8.75
CA VAL A 134 4.31 4.39 9.18
C VAL A 134 3.84 5.14 10.41
N THR A 135 2.64 5.71 10.35
CA THR A 135 2.09 6.48 11.46
C THR A 135 1.06 5.69 12.25
N GLN A 136 0.34 4.74 11.62
CA GLN A 136 -0.65 3.84 12.24
C GLN A 136 -0.81 2.52 11.47
#